data_AF-A0A7M3WAC5-F1
#
_entry.id   AF-A0A7M3WAC5-F1
#
_cell.length_a   1.000
_cell.length_b   1.000
_cell.length_c   1.000
_cell.angle_alpha   90.00
_cell.angle_beta   90.00
_cell.angle_gamma   90.00
#
_symmetry.space_group_name_H-M   'P 1'
#
loop_
_entity.id
_entity.type
_entity.pdbx_description
1 polymer ?
#
loop_
_entity_poly.entity_id
_entity_poly.type
_entity_poly.pdbx_seq_one_letter_code
_entity_poly.pdbx_strand_id
1 'polypeptide(L)' 'MDANLQSYSLVLHQDADPRTGGVAVCGFTTAGMVGVISASHIIKTLGLRQLGTVMHKDFPAVALIHDEVP' A
#
# COMPACT_ATOMS: atom_id res chain seq x y z
N MET A 1 -9.39 19.11 17.88
CA MET A 1 -9.34 17.83 17.12
C MET A 1 -8.23 18.02 16.11
N ASP A 2 -7.02 17.94 16.62
CA ASP A 2 -5.82 18.43 15.96
C ASP A 2 -5.13 17.22 15.35
N ALA A 3 -5.47 16.94 14.10
CA ALA A 3 -4.74 15.99 13.29
C ALA A 3 -4.25 16.76 12.07
N ASN A 4 -2.98 17.16 12.12
CA ASN A 4 -2.21 17.55 10.96
C ASN A 4 -2.16 16.35 10.00
N LEU A 5 -3.21 16.17 9.19
CA LEU A 5 -3.34 15.07 8.25
C LEU A 5 -2.43 15.38 7.05
N GLN A 6 -1.14 15.17 7.23
CA GLN A 6 -0.18 15.28 6.13
C GLN A 6 -0.59 14.29 5.04
N SER A 7 -0.94 14.84 3.89
CA SER A 7 -1.23 14.05 2.69
C SER A 7 0.09 13.53 2.14
N TYR A 8 0.18 12.22 1.96
CA TYR A 8 1.35 11.60 1.34
C TYR A 8 1.19 11.57 -0.18
N SER A 9 2.29 11.75 -0.90
CA SER A 9 2.27 11.65 -2.37
C SER A 9 2.16 10.18 -2.78
N LEU A 10 1.07 9.84 -3.48
CA LEU A 10 0.89 8.54 -4.10
C LEU A 10 1.39 8.60 -5.54
N VAL A 11 2.48 7.89 -5.81
CA VAL A 11 3.00 7.74 -7.17
C VAL A 11 2.31 6.54 -7.80
N LEU A 12 1.49 6.81 -8.82
CA LEU A 12 0.74 5.78 -9.54
C LEU A 12 1.63 5.06 -10.55
N HIS A 13 1.37 3.77 -10.74
CA HIS A 13 1.93 3.01 -11.85
C HIS A 13 1.27 3.44 -13.17
N GLN A 14 1.96 3.32 -14.30
CA GLN A 14 1.58 3.97 -15.58
C GLN A 14 0.15 3.64 -16.05
N ASP A 15 -0.36 2.44 -15.72
CA ASP A 15 -1.69 1.96 -16.13
C ASP A 15 -2.72 1.95 -14.97
N ALA A 16 -2.43 2.61 -13.86
CA ALA A 16 -3.32 2.62 -12.69
C ALA A 16 -4.36 3.73 -12.78
N ASP A 17 -5.65 3.36 -12.70
CA ASP A 17 -6.75 4.31 -12.58
C ASP A 17 -6.84 4.82 -11.12
N PRO A 18 -6.67 6.13 -10.86
CA PRO A 18 -6.77 6.70 -9.52
C PRO A 18 -8.18 6.71 -8.93
N ARG A 19 -9.23 6.46 -9.73
CA ARG A 19 -10.63 6.59 -9.31
C ARG A 19 -11.30 5.24 -9.13
N THR A 20 -10.73 4.43 -8.25
CA THR A 20 -11.40 3.20 -7.82
C THR A 20 -12.52 3.58 -6.85
N GLY A 21 -13.78 3.49 -7.29
CA GLY A 21 -14.97 3.71 -6.43
C GLY A 21 -15.19 2.62 -5.36
N GLY A 22 -14.11 1.97 -4.93
CA GLY A 22 -14.13 0.82 -4.05
C GLY A 22 -13.90 1.16 -2.58
N VAL A 23 -13.81 0.12 -1.75
CA VAL A 23 -13.50 0.22 -0.32
C VAL A 23 -12.00 0.05 -0.11
N ALA A 24 -11.37 1.00 0.59
CA ALA A 24 -9.98 0.89 0.99
C ALA A 24 -9.84 0.02 2.25
N VAL A 25 -8.94 -0.96 2.21
CA VAL A 25 -8.58 -1.82 3.35
C VAL A 25 -7.13 -1.57 3.74
N CYS A 26 -6.89 -1.18 4.99
CA CYS A 26 -5.56 -0.85 5.49
C CYS A 26 -5.04 -1.94 6.44
N GLY A 27 -3.98 -2.66 6.03
CA GLY A 27 -3.33 -3.69 6.85
C GLY A 27 -1.95 -3.25 7.33
N PHE A 28 -1.87 -2.43 8.37
CA PHE A 28 -0.57 -1.99 8.92
C PHE A 28 0.03 -3.04 9.87
N THR A 29 1.37 -3.04 9.98
CA THR A 29 2.09 -3.87 10.95
C THR A 29 1.79 -3.39 12.37
N THR A 30 1.10 -4.22 13.15
CA THR A 30 0.85 -4.01 14.59
C THR A 30 1.17 -5.29 15.37
N ALA A 31 0.70 -5.42 16.61
CA ALA A 31 0.90 -6.61 17.42
C ALA A 31 0.41 -7.88 16.69
N GLY A 32 1.30 -8.87 16.55
CA GLY A 32 1.00 -10.14 15.88
C GLY A 32 0.93 -10.07 14.36
N MET A 33 1.20 -8.91 13.73
CA MET A 33 1.25 -8.72 12.27
C MET A 33 -0.03 -9.09 11.50
N VAL A 34 -1.15 -9.28 12.20
CA VAL A 34 -2.41 -9.79 11.63
C VAL A 34 -2.91 -8.88 10.50
N GLY A 35 -2.78 -7.56 10.64
CA GLY A 35 -3.18 -6.61 9.60
C GLY A 35 -2.47 -6.84 8.26
N VAL A 36 -1.14 -6.96 8.26
CA VAL A 36 -0.36 -7.22 7.04
C VAL A 36 -0.64 -8.61 6.49
N ILE A 37 -0.77 -9.62 7.35
CA ILE A 37 -1.06 -10.99 6.91
C ILE A 37 -2.42 -11.05 6.21
N SER A 38 -3.46 -10.47 6.82
CA SER A 38 -4.80 -10.41 6.24
C SER A 38 -4.82 -9.60 4.94
N ALA A 39 -4.19 -8.42 4.89
CA ALA A 39 -4.13 -7.63 3.67
C ALA A 39 -3.37 -8.34 2.54
N SER A 40 -2.23 -8.96 2.86
CA SER A 40 -1.43 -9.74 1.89
C SER A 40 -2.22 -10.93 1.36
N HIS A 41 -2.97 -11.61 2.23
CA HIS A 41 -3.83 -12.71 1.83
C HIS A 41 -4.96 -12.23 0.90
N ILE A 42 -5.62 -11.12 1.22
CA ILE A 42 -6.67 -10.53 0.36
C ILE A 42 -6.10 -10.17 -1.03
N ILE A 43 -4.94 -9.51 -1.08
CA ILE A 43 -4.27 -9.14 -2.34
C ILE A 43 -4.01 -10.37 -3.21
N LYS A 44 -3.44 -11.44 -2.62
CA LYS A 44 -3.12 -12.68 -3.33
C LYS A 44 -4.38 -13.43 -3.77
N THR A 45 -5.36 -13.59 -2.89
CA THR A 45 -6.58 -14.36 -3.17
C THR A 45 -7.47 -13.69 -4.22
N LEU A 46 -7.46 -12.35 -4.29
CA LEU A 46 -8.23 -11.60 -5.28
C LEU A 46 -7.41 -11.22 -6.53
N GLY A 47 -6.12 -11.57 -6.60
CA GLY A 47 -5.24 -11.22 -7.71
C GLY A 47 -5.12 -9.71 -7.94
N LEU A 48 -5.10 -8.91 -6.86
CA LEU A 48 -5.01 -7.46 -6.95
C LEU A 48 -3.63 -7.04 -7.47
N ARG A 49 -3.61 -6.04 -8.36
CA ARG A 49 -2.38 -5.45 -8.88
C ARG A 49 -1.98 -4.22 -8.07
N GLN A 50 -0.68 -3.96 -7.99
CA GLN A 50 -0.17 -2.74 -7.38
C GLN A 50 -0.58 -1.53 -8.24
N LEU A 51 -1.27 -0.57 -7.62
CA LEU A 51 -1.69 0.67 -8.29
C LEU A 51 -0.65 1.79 -8.13
N GLY A 52 0.15 1.75 -7.07
CA GLY A 52 1.14 2.79 -6.80
C GLY A 52 1.87 2.58 -5.49
N THR A 53 2.79 3.49 -5.21
CA THR A 53 3.63 3.49 -4.01
C THR A 53 3.61 4.87 -3.37
N VAL A 54 3.59 4.90 -2.04
CA VAL A 54 3.68 6.14 -1.27
C VAL A 54 5.14 6.58 -1.19
N MET A 55 5.42 7.81 -1.63
CA MET A 55 6.75 8.42 -1.56
C MET A 55 6.81 9.43 -0.40
N HIS A 56 7.73 9.20 0.53
CA HIS A 56 7.98 10.13 1.64
C HIS A 56 9.47 10.16 2.02
N LYS A 57 9.98 11.35 2.36
CA LYS A 57 11.40 11.56 2.71
C LYS A 57 11.87 10.78 3.95
N ASP A 58 10.93 10.44 4.84
CA ASP A 58 11.23 9.74 6.10
C ASP A 58 11.14 8.21 5.95
N PHE A 59 10.75 7.70 4.78
CA PHE A 59 10.79 6.27 4.52
C PHE A 59 12.18 5.84 4.03
N PRO A 60 12.71 4.72 4.54
CA PRO A 60 14.03 4.25 4.15
C PRO A 60 14.04 3.86 2.67
N ALA A 61 15.15 4.14 1.99
CA ALA A 61 15.36 3.77 0.58
C ALA A 61 15.63 2.25 0.48
N VAL A 62 14.58 1.45 0.58
CA VAL A 62 14.61 -0.02 0.50
C VAL A 62 13.66 -0.47 -0.60
N ALA A 63 14.14 -1.35 -1.47
CA ALA A 63 13.32 -2.06 -2.44
C ALA A 63 13.04 -3.48 -1.92
N LEU A 64 11.79 -3.91 -2.00
CA LEU A 64 11.36 -5.25 -1.61
C LEU A 64 11.03 -6.03 -2.88
N ILE A 65 11.92 -6.94 -3.27
CA ILE A 65 11.68 -7.81 -4.42
C ILE A 65 10.85 -9.00 -3.95
N HIS A 66 9.65 -9.16 -4.51
CA HIS A 66 8.79 -10.32 -4.25
C HIS A 66 8.45 -11.02 -5.56
N ASP A 67 8.73 -12.32 -5.67
CA ASP A 67 8.49 -13.11 -6.88
C ASP A 67 9.09 -12.46 -8.15
N GLU A 68 10.31 -11.91 -8.03
CA GLU A 68 11.04 -11.21 -9.10
C GLU A 68 10.43 -9.88 -9.55
N VAL A 69 9.39 -9.38 -8.87
CA VAL A 69 8.81 -8.05 -9.08
C VAL A 69 9.40 -7.06 -8.06
N PRO A 70 10.01 -5.94 -8.51
CA PRO A 70 10.66 -4.94 -7.65
C PRO A 70 9.70 -3.98 -6.95
#